data_AF-A0A376UAB3-F1
#
_entry.id   AF-A0A376UAB3-F1
#
_cell.length_a   1.000
_cell.length_b   1.000
_cell.length_c   1.000
_cell.angle_alpha   90.00
_cell.angle_beta   90.00
_cell.angle_gamma   90.00
#
_symmetry.space_group_name_H-M   'P 1'
#
loop_
_entity.id
_entity.type
_entity.pdbx_description
1 polymer ?
#
loop_
_entity_poly.entity_id
_entity_poly.type
_entity_poly.pdbx_seq_one_letter_code
_entity_poly.pdbx_strand_id
1 'polypeptide(L)' 'MNDFSAATGRQYQPFEYYGHPQAERVIILMGSAIGTCEKWLMNC' A
#
# COMPACT_ATOMS: atom_id res chain seq x y z
N MET A 1 6.03 12.02 -2.51
CA MET A 1 7.27 11.82 -3.29
C MET A 1 7.07 12.42 -4.68
N ASN A 2 6.89 13.75 -4.76
CA ASN A 2 6.16 14.37 -5.87
C ASN A 2 7.01 14.47 -7.15
N ASP A 3 8.27 14.87 -7.02
CA ASP A 3 9.18 14.98 -8.18
C ASP A 3 9.42 13.61 -8.83
N PHE A 4 9.56 12.56 -8.00
CA PHE A 4 9.68 11.18 -8.47
C PHE A 4 8.42 10.71 -9.20
N SER A 5 7.24 11.07 -8.68
CA SER A 5 5.98 10.78 -9.34
C SER A 5 5.84 11.52 -10.67
N ALA A 6 6.23 12.79 -10.74
CA ALA A 6 6.22 13.54 -11.99
C ALA A 6 7.10 12.89 -13.07
N ALA A 7 8.23 12.29 -12.68
CA ALA A 7 9.14 11.62 -13.61
C ALA A 7 8.70 10.20 -13.99
N THR A 8 8.04 9.45 -13.10
CA THR A 8 7.80 8.00 -13.27
C THR A 8 6.32 7.60 -13.34
N GLY A 9 5.41 8.51 -13.01
CA GLY A 9 3.99 8.26 -12.80
C GLY A 9 3.66 7.50 -11.51
N ARG A 10 4.66 7.11 -10.71
CA ARG A 10 4.47 6.33 -9.47
C ARG A 10 4.37 7.25 -8.27
N GLN A 11 3.20 7.27 -7.66
CA GLN A 11 2.98 7.96 -6.39
C GLN A 11 3.42 7.07 -5.23
N TYR A 12 4.18 7.67 -4.32
CA TYR A 12 4.60 7.04 -3.07
C TYR A 12 4.29 7.98 -1.91
N GLN A 13 3.73 7.40 -0.85
CA GLN A 13 3.48 8.06 0.43
C GLN A 13 4.29 7.41 1.56
N PRO A 14 4.54 8.11 2.69
CA PRO A 14 5.24 7.52 3.84
C PRO A 14 4.55 6.27 4.39
N PHE A 15 3.22 6.22 4.30
CA PHE A 15 2.39 5.08 4.65
C PHE A 15 1.28 4.96 3.62
N GLU A 16 0.99 3.73 3.21
CA GLU A 16 -0.07 3.40 2.25
C GLU A 16 -0.98 2.36 2.90
N TYR A 17 -2.29 2.54 2.72
CA TYR A 17 -3.30 1.64 3.26
C TYR A 17 -3.99 0.88 2.12
N TYR A 18 -4.04 -0.45 2.27
CA TYR A 18 -4.70 -1.35 1.33
C TYR A 18 -5.65 -2.26 2.10
N GLY A 19 -6.88 -2.41 1.60
CA GLY A 19 -7.92 -3.21 2.22
C GLY A 19 -9.21 -2.42 2.47
N HIS A 20 -10.06 -2.95 3.35
CA HIS A 20 -11.41 -2.44 3.57
C HIS A 20 -11.41 -1.14 4.39
N PRO A 21 -12.08 -0.04 3.96
CA PRO A 21 -12.09 1.23 4.69
C PRO A 21 -12.61 1.16 6.14
N GLN A 22 -13.40 0.13 6.46
CA GLN A 22 -13.93 -0.13 7.80
C GLN A 22 -13.27 -1.35 8.47
N ALA A 23 -12.02 -1.68 8.13
CA ALA A 23 -11.32 -2.77 8.78
C ALA A 23 -11.17 -2.52 10.29
N GLU A 24 -11.61 -3.47 11.11
CA GLU A 24 -11.46 -3.40 12.57
C GLU A 24 -10.08 -3.88 13.06
N ARG A 25 -9.35 -4.61 12.20
CA ARG A 25 -8.03 -5.18 12.48
C ARG A 25 -7.07 -4.81 11.37
N VAL A 26 -5.93 -4.22 11.74
CA VAL A 26 -4.90 -3.74 10.82
C VAL A 26 -3.55 -4.32 11.21
N ILE A 27 -2.74 -4.66 10.21
CA ILE A 27 -1.34 -5.05 10.37
C ILE A 27 -0.46 -4.02 9.65
N ILE A 28 0.67 -3.65 10.27
CA ILE A 28 1.66 -2.75 9.65
C ILE A 28 2.82 -3.62 9.17
N LEU A 29 3.17 -3.48 7.89
CA LEU A 29 4.19 -4.28 7.23
C LEU A 29 5.23 -3.36 6.56
N MET A 30 6.47 -3.85 6.46
CA MET A 30 7.56 -3.19 5.75
C MET A 30 8.33 -4.21 4.91
N GLY A 31 8.77 -3.81 3.71
CA GLY A 31 9.53 -4.68 2.81
C GLY A 31 8.64 -5.61 1.97
N SER A 32 9.21 -6.70 1.47
CA SER A 32 8.59 -7.55 0.44
C SER A 32 7.29 -8.25 0.87
N ALA A 33 7.06 -8.40 2.18
CA ALA A 33 5.82 -8.98 2.70
C ALA A 33 4.57 -8.18 2.28
N ILE A 34 4.72 -6.88 2.03
CA ILE A 34 3.63 -5.99 1.58
C ILE A 34 3.00 -6.55 0.29
N GLY A 35 3.79 -6.90 -0.72
CA GLY A 35 3.26 -7.33 -2.01
C GLY A 35 2.47 -8.64 -1.96
N THR A 36 2.83 -9.56 -1.06
CA THR A 36 2.03 -10.78 -0.83
C THR A 36 0.71 -10.44 -0.15
N CYS A 37 0.72 -9.63 0.91
CA CYS A 37 -0.49 -9.27 1.64
C CYS A 37 -1.45 -8.40 0.81
N GLU A 38 -0.93 -7.41 0.08
CA GLU A 38 -1.70 -6.52 -0.81
C GLU A 38 -2.51 -7.34 -1.82
N LYS A 39 -1.87 -8.30 -2.50
CA LYS A 39 -2.55 -9.17 -3.48
C LYS A 39 -3.74 -9.94 -2.89
N TRP A 40 -3.65 -10.36 -1.63
CA TRP A 40 -4.74 -11.06 -0.96
C TRP A 40 -5.85 -10.09 -0.51
N LEU A 41 -5.48 -8.93 0.03
CA LEU A 41 -6.43 -7.92 0.53
C LEU A 41 -7.26 -7.26 -0.59
N MET A 42 -6.70 -7.17 -1.81
CA MET A 42 -7.41 -6.61 -2.97
C MET A 42 -8.43 -7.55 -3.61
N ASN A 43 -8.43 -8.84 -3.25
CA ASN A 43 -9.33 -9.85 -3.79
C ASN A 43 -10.47 -10.23 -2.83
N CYS A 44 -10.64 -9.48 -1.74
CA CYS A 44 -11.71 -9.61 -0.76
C CYS A 44 -12.67 -8.42 -0.87
#